data_AF-A0A937TCC3-F1
#
_entry.id   AF-A0A937TCC3-F1
#
_cell.length_a   1.000
_cell.length_b   1.000
_cell.length_c   1.000
_cell.angle_alpha   90.00
_cell.angle_beta   90.00
_cell.angle_gamma   90.00
#
_symmetry.space_group_name_H-M   'P 1'
#
loop_
_entity.id
_entity.type
_entity.pdbx_description
1 polymer ?
#
loop_
_entity_poly.entity_id
_entity_poly.type
_entity_poly.pdbx_seq_one_letter_code
_entity_poly.pdbx_strand_id
1 'polypeptide(L)' 'MSEVLVGNGQTITIYLHRVGLRIGHAHFAATIGFSDELGIGFNILGRATVFDRILFCFHDAERVLLARRLG' A
#
# COMPACT_ATOMS: atom_id res chain seq x y z
N MET A 1 -1.13 -3.12 -17.25
CA MET A 1 -0.46 -4.00 -16.26
C MET A 1 0.96 -3.52 -16.10
N SER A 2 1.54 -3.70 -14.92
CA SER A 2 2.91 -3.30 -14.59
C SER A 2 3.63 -4.44 -13.88
N GLU A 3 4.94 -4.37 -13.84
CA GLU A 3 5.80 -5.33 -13.15
C GLU A 3 6.40 -4.68 -11.91
N VAL A 4 6.53 -5.44 -10.82
CA VAL A 4 7.23 -4.99 -9.61
C VAL A 4 8.15 -6.08 -9.08
N LEU A 5 9.36 -5.67 -8.68
CA LEU A 5 10.31 -6.53 -7.99
C LEU A 5 9.91 -6.67 -6.52
N VAL A 6 9.78 -7.90 -6.04
CA VAL A 6 9.50 -8.18 -4.63
C VAL A 6 10.77 -8.57 -3.88
N GLY A 7 10.72 -8.59 -2.54
CA GLY A 7 11.91 -8.70 -1.68
C GLY A 7 12.77 -9.97 -1.84
N ASN A 8 12.30 -10.96 -2.62
CA ASN A 8 13.03 -12.19 -2.95
C ASN A 8 13.70 -12.15 -4.33
N GLY A 9 13.67 -11.00 -5.02
CA GLY A 9 14.26 -10.83 -6.35
C GLY A 9 13.39 -11.30 -7.51
N GLN A 10 12.19 -11.84 -7.25
CA GLN A 10 11.24 -12.17 -8.30
C GLN A 10 10.46 -10.94 -8.74
N THR A 11 10.02 -10.95 -10.00
CA THR A 11 9.08 -9.99 -10.55
C THR A 11 7.69 -10.58 -10.52
N ILE A 12 6.69 -9.80 -10.08
CA ILE A 12 5.28 -10.18 -10.17
C ILE A 12 4.52 -9.21 -11.07
N THR A 13 3.49 -9.72 -11.75
CA THR A 13 2.57 -8.89 -12.51
C THR A 13 1.57 -8.24 -11.55
N ILE A 14 1.36 -6.93 -11.72
CA ILE A 14 0.38 -6.17 -10.96
C ILE A 14 -0.59 -5.42 -11.87
N TYR A 15 -1.85 -5.37 -11.45
CA TYR A 15 -2.86 -4.48 -11.98
C TYR A 15 -2.93 -3.23 -11.10
N LEU A 16 -2.67 -2.05 -11.67
CA LEU A 16 -2.79 -0.77 -10.97
C LEU A 16 -4.20 -0.22 -11.15
N HIS A 17 -4.87 0.09 -10.06
CA HIS A 17 -6.19 0.71 -10.08
C HIS A 17 -6.26 1.91 -9.15
N ARG A 18 -6.93 2.97 -9.61
CA ARG A 18 -7.19 4.17 -8.81
C ARG A 18 -8.50 4.00 -8.06
N VAL A 19 -8.44 3.95 -6.75
CA VAL A 19 -9.59 3.73 -5.86
C VAL A 19 -9.71 4.85 -4.83
N GLY A 20 -10.92 5.06 -4.31
CA GLY A 20 -11.11 5.90 -3.12
C GLY A 20 -10.60 5.15 -1.89
N LEU A 21 -9.62 5.72 -1.20
CA LEU A 21 -9.03 5.16 0.01
C LEU A 21 -9.41 6.01 1.22
N ARG A 22 -9.83 5.33 2.29
CA ARG A 22 -10.09 5.93 3.60
C ARG A 22 -9.21 5.29 4.67
N ILE A 23 -8.39 6.11 5.33
CA ILE A 23 -7.59 5.71 6.50
C ILE A 23 -7.86 6.71 7.62
N GLY A 24 -8.51 6.26 8.69
CA GLY A 24 -9.04 7.16 9.72
C GLY A 24 -9.94 8.23 9.10
N HIS A 25 -9.62 9.51 9.35
CA HIS A 25 -10.33 10.66 8.77
C HIS A 25 -9.79 11.11 7.40
N ALA A 26 -8.69 10.52 6.92
CA ALA A 26 -8.11 10.89 5.63
C ALA A 26 -8.83 10.16 4.49
N HIS A 27 -9.41 10.94 3.57
CA HIS A 27 -10.07 10.44 2.36
C HIS A 27 -9.35 10.97 1.13
N PHE A 28 -8.89 10.10 0.25
CA PHE A 28 -8.19 10.50 -0.96
C PHE A 28 -8.22 9.41 -2.03
N ALA A 29 -8.01 9.81 -3.29
CA ALA A 29 -7.82 8.85 -4.37
C ALA A 29 -6.37 8.32 -4.35
N ALA A 30 -6.21 7.00 -4.32
CA ALA A 30 -4.93 6.32 -4.29
C ALA A 30 -4.80 5.32 -5.44
N THR A 31 -3.59 5.10 -5.93
CA THR A 31 -3.26 4.04 -6.87
C THR A 31 -2.79 2.83 -6.10
N ILE A 32 -3.53 1.72 -6.20
CA ILE A 32 -3.26 0.47 -5.49
C ILE A 32 -2.90 -0.62 -6.51
N GLY A 33 -1.89 -1.41 -6.19
CA GLY A 33 -1.51 -2.59 -6.97
C GLY A 33 -2.26 -3.83 -6.47
N PHE A 34 -2.82 -4.59 -7.41
CA PHE A 34 -3.48 -5.87 -7.18
C PHE A 34 -2.72 -6.96 -7.91
N SER A 35 -2.53 -8.12 -7.28
CA SER A 35 -1.86 -9.26 -7.91
C SER A 35 -2.40 -10.56 -7.34
N ASP A 36 -2.81 -11.45 -8.24
CA ASP A 36 -3.21 -12.82 -7.89
C ASP A 36 -1.97 -13.71 -7.63
N GLU A 37 -0.80 -13.33 -8.14
CA GLU A 37 0.45 -14.09 -8.04
C GLU A 37 1.02 -14.14 -6.61
N LEU A 38 0.67 -13.17 -5.77
CA LEU A 38 1.09 -13.17 -4.36
C LEU A 38 0.41 -14.29 -3.56
N GLY A 39 -0.71 -14.85 -4.03
CA GLY A 39 -1.41 -16.00 -3.43
C GLY A 39 -1.98 -15.79 -2.02
N ILE A 40 -1.74 -14.62 -1.42
CA ILE A 40 -2.09 -14.27 -0.04
C ILE A 40 -3.18 -13.18 0.06
N GLY A 41 -3.72 -12.75 -1.08
CA GLY A 41 -4.82 -11.78 -1.14
C GLY A 41 -4.45 -10.38 -0.63
N PHE A 42 -3.18 -9.99 -0.72
CA PHE A 42 -2.74 -8.66 -0.31
C PHE A 42 -2.70 -7.68 -1.48
N ASN A 43 -3.12 -6.45 -1.18
CA ASN A 43 -2.96 -5.31 -2.06
C ASN A 43 -1.63 -4.61 -1.78
N ILE A 44 -0.99 -4.12 -2.83
CA ILE A 44 0.30 -3.46 -2.76
C ILE A 44 0.07 -1.96 -2.61
N LEU A 45 0.48 -1.44 -1.45
CA LEU A 45 0.54 0.00 -1.18
C LEU A 45 1.96 0.49 -1.44
N GLY A 46 2.06 1.60 -2.18
CA GLY A 46 3.35 2.16 -2.59
C GLY A 46 3.59 3.57 -2.07
N ARG A 47 4.79 4.09 -2.38
CA ARG A 47 5.15 5.47 -2.04
C ARG A 47 4.24 6.50 -2.71
N ALA A 48 3.95 6.29 -4.00
CA ALA A 48 3.08 7.17 -4.75
C ALA A 48 1.64 7.09 -4.21
N THR A 49 1.03 8.25 -3.96
CA THR A 49 -0.37 8.44 -3.56
C THR A 49 -0.80 7.90 -2.19
N VAL A 50 -0.03 7.01 -1.56
CA VAL A 50 -0.31 6.49 -0.20
C VAL A 50 0.74 6.98 0.80
N PHE A 51 2.01 6.56 0.69
CA PHE A 51 3.02 6.93 1.72
C PHE A 51 3.56 8.36 1.60
N ASP A 52 3.31 9.04 0.48
CA ASP A 52 3.48 10.50 0.35
C ASP A 52 2.38 11.29 1.08
N ARG A 53 1.30 10.62 1.48
CA ARG A 53 0.12 11.23 2.11
C ARG A 53 -0.14 10.76 3.52
N ILE A 54 0.25 9.55 3.87
CA ILE A 54 0.07 8.93 5.17
C ILE A 54 1.42 8.42 5.67
N LEU A 55 1.80 8.86 6.87
CA LEU A 55 2.90 8.29 7.63
C LEU A 55 2.39 7.05 8.37
N PHE A 56 3.05 5.91 8.15
CA PHE A 56 2.83 4.69 8.90
C PHE A 56 3.99 4.46 9.87
N CYS A 57 3.67 4.10 11.11
CA CYS A 57 4.64 3.74 12.13
C CYS A 57 4.20 2.44 12.82
N PHE A 58 5.03 1.40 12.69
CA PHE A 58 4.84 0.14 13.40
C PHE A 58 5.43 0.28 14.80
N HIS A 59 4.60 0.03 15.81
CA HIS A 59 5.03 0.02 17.21
C HIS A 59 4.98 -1.41 17.74
N ASP A 60 6.05 -2.17 17.49
CA ASP A 60 6.09 -3.62 17.70
C ASP A 60 5.83 -4.04 19.15
N ALA A 61 6.34 -3.27 20.13
CA ALA A 61 6.14 -3.55 21.55
C ALA A 61 4.65 -3.55 21.95
N GLU A 62 3.85 -2.69 21.31
CA GLU A 62 2.41 -2.55 21.56
C GLU A 62 1.58 -3.30 20.49
N ARG A 63 2.25 -3.86 19.47
CA ARG A 63 1.63 -4.54 18.32
C ARG A 63 0.60 -3.68 17.60
N VAL A 64 0.81 -2.37 17.54
CA VAL A 64 -0.08 -1.42 16.85
C VAL A 64 0.59 -0.79 15.62
N LEU A 65 -0.24 -0.45 14.64
CA LEU A 65 0.15 0.36 13.48
C LEU A 65 -0.50 1.74 13.59
N LEU A 66 0.33 2.77 13.73
CA LEU A 66 -0.12 4.15 13.72
C LEU A 66 -0.13 4.68 12.30
N ALA A 67 -1.20 5.38 11.92
CA ALA A 67 -1.34 6.03 10.63
C ALA A 67 -1.69 7.51 10.82
N ARG A 68 -0.85 8.41 10.30
CA ARG A 68 -1.01 9.86 10.41
C ARG A 68 -1.04 10.53 9.04
N ARG A 69 -2.03 11.39 8.79
CA ARG A 69 -2.06 12.23 7.58
C ARG A 69 -0.86 13.19 7.56
N LEU A 70 -0.16 13.23 6.44
CA LEU A 70 0.81 14.27 6.11
C LEU A 70 0.04 15.48 5.55
N GLY A 71 0.31 16.65 6.13
CA GLY A 71 -0.34 17.93 5.78
C GLY A 71 -0.08 18.33 4.34
#